data_AF-A0A845ZBI7-F1
#
_entry.id   AF-A0A845ZBI7-F1
#
_cell.length_a   1.000
_cell.length_b   1.000
_cell.length_c   1.000
_cell.angle_alpha   90.00
_cell.angle_beta   90.00
_cell.angle_gamma   90.00
#
_symmetry.space_group_name_H-M   'P 1'
#
loop_
_entity.id
_entity.type
_entity.pdbx_description
1 polymer ?
#
loop_
_entity_poly.entity_id
_entity_poly.type
_entity_poly.pdbx_seq_one_letter_code
_entity_poly.pdbx_strand_id
1 'polypeptide(L)'
;MTTGLTTPSPYYLKLITYFAPRPITNDAELIATQQRINDLLDQKTINQDDRDSLRVLGMLVYDYEEKTEQFPELTDGELLQTLMADYRSKDTRFFRDF
;
A
#
# COMPACT_ATOMS: atom_id res chain seq x y z
N MET A 1 -33.24 6.89 -3.26
CA MET A 1 -32.90 5.61 -3.92
C MET A 1 -31.39 5.63 -4.15
N THR A 2 -30.59 5.02 -3.28
CA THR A 2 -29.13 4.91 -3.45
C THR A 2 -28.84 3.73 -4.37
N THR A 3 -29.05 3.89 -5.67
CA THR A 3 -28.92 2.84 -6.71
C THR A 3 -27.48 2.41 -7.00
N GLY A 4 -26.56 2.60 -6.04
CA GLY A 4 -25.15 2.23 -6.13
C GLY A 4 -24.61 1.44 -4.94
N LEU A 5 -25.43 1.17 -3.92
CA LEU A 5 -25.03 0.28 -2.82
C LEU A 5 -25.29 -1.16 -3.25
N THR A 6 -24.24 -1.82 -3.76
CA THR A 6 -24.24 -3.27 -3.87
C THR A 6 -24.30 -3.87 -2.47
N THR A 7 -25.10 -4.92 -2.28
CA THR A 7 -25.05 -5.67 -1.02
C THR A 7 -23.65 -6.26 -0.89
N PRO A 8 -22.89 -5.94 0.18
CA PRO A 8 -21.55 -6.45 0.34
C PRO A 8 -21.59 -7.97 0.43
N SER A 9 -20.64 -8.63 -0.24
CA SER A 9 -20.55 -10.08 -0.19
C SER A 9 -20.26 -10.54 1.25
N PRO A 10 -20.66 -11.76 1.64
CA PRO A 10 -20.27 -12.32 2.94
C PRO A 10 -18.75 -12.39 3.14
N TYR A 11 -17.98 -12.49 2.06
CA TYR A 11 -16.52 -12.49 2.11
C TYR A 11 -15.99 -11.08 2.42
N TYR A 12 -16.49 -10.05 1.74
CA TYR A 12 -16.15 -8.67 2.06
C TYR A 12 -16.48 -8.31 3.51
N LEU A 13 -17.64 -8.76 4.02
CA LEU A 13 -18.00 -8.57 5.43
C LEU A 13 -17.00 -9.25 6.38
N LYS A 14 -16.43 -10.41 6.01
CA LYS A 14 -15.36 -11.05 6.80
C LYS A 14 -14.07 -10.22 6.77
N LEU A 15 -13.70 -9.64 5.64
CA LEU A 15 -12.52 -8.78 5.53
C LEU A 15 -12.61 -7.58 6.48
N ILE A 16 -13.74 -6.86 6.43
CA ILE A 16 -13.93 -5.65 7.24
C ILE A 16 -14.19 -5.93 8.73
N THR A 17 -14.68 -7.12 9.07
CA THR A 17 -14.87 -7.50 10.49
C THR A 17 -13.58 -8.01 11.11
N TYR A 18 -12.77 -8.74 10.35
CA TYR A 18 -11.45 -9.19 10.78
C TYR A 18 -10.49 -8.03 10.98
N PHE A 19 -10.49 -7.06 10.07
CA PHE A 19 -9.69 -5.84 10.17
C PHE A 19 -10.57 -4.63 9.87
N ALA A 20 -11.14 -4.06 10.94
CA ALA A 20 -12.06 -2.95 10.83
C ALA A 20 -11.34 -1.68 10.36
N PRO A 21 -11.73 -1.09 9.20
CA PRO A 21 -11.10 0.11 8.71
C PRO A 21 -11.41 1.27 9.65
N ARG A 22 -10.36 1.91 10.15
CA ARG A 22 -10.40 3.10 11.00
C ARG A 22 -9.20 3.98 10.67
N PRO A 23 -9.30 5.31 10.87
CA PRO A 23 -8.15 6.20 10.73
C PRO A 23 -6.96 5.69 11.54
N ILE A 24 -5.78 5.71 10.91
CA ILE A 24 -4.50 5.38 11.55
C ILE A 24 -4.07 6.61 12.35
N THR A 25 -3.63 6.39 13.58
CA THR A 25 -3.28 7.45 14.54
C THR A 25 -1.86 7.35 15.07
N ASN A 26 -1.17 6.25 14.79
CA ASN A 26 0.18 5.98 15.26
C ASN A 26 0.87 4.93 14.37
N ASP A 27 2.20 4.82 14.51
CA ASP A 27 3.02 3.94 13.68
C ASP A 27 2.73 2.45 13.89
N ALA A 28 2.29 2.04 15.08
CA ALA A 28 1.92 0.65 15.30
C ALA A 28 0.66 0.25 14.51
N GLU A 29 -0.32 1.15 14.43
CA GLU A 29 -1.49 1.00 13.57
C GLU A 29 -1.11 1.05 12.08
N LEU A 30 -0.13 1.89 11.69
CA LEU A 30 0.40 1.92 10.32
C LEU A 30 1.01 0.57 9.92
N ILE A 31 1.92 0.05 10.75
CA ILE A 31 2.59 -1.24 10.52
C ILE A 31 1.57 -2.37 10.41
N ALA A 32 0.59 -2.42 11.31
CA ALA A 32 -0.46 -3.44 11.26
C ALA A 32 -1.30 -3.35 9.97
N THR A 33 -1.59 -2.13 9.51
CA THR A 33 -2.34 -1.91 8.27
C THR A 33 -1.52 -2.32 7.03
N GLN A 34 -0.24 -1.96 6.98
CA GLN A 34 0.68 -2.34 5.91
C GLN A 34 0.88 -3.87 5.88
N GLN A 35 1.02 -4.53 7.02
CA GLN A 35 1.05 -5.99 7.12
C GLN A 35 -0.23 -6.62 6.55
N ARG A 36 -1.40 -6.07 6.92
CA ARG A 36 -2.67 -6.56 6.39
C ARG A 36 -2.77 -6.40 4.87
N ILE A 37 -2.27 -5.30 4.32
CA ILE A 37 -2.18 -5.10 2.87
C ILE A 37 -1.27 -6.15 2.24
N ASN A 38 -0.09 -6.41 2.80
CA ASN A 38 0.83 -7.43 2.30
C ASN A 38 0.19 -8.83 2.31
N ASP A 39 -0.49 -9.21 3.40
CA ASP A 39 -1.20 -10.49 3.49
C ASP A 39 -2.28 -10.66 2.40
N LEU A 40 -2.93 -9.56 1.99
CA LEU A 40 -3.90 -9.57 0.89
C LEU A 40 -3.22 -9.68 -0.48
N LEU A 41 -2.07 -9.03 -0.67
CA LEU A 41 -1.31 -9.04 -1.92
C LEU A 41 -0.55 -10.35 -2.15
N ASP A 42 -0.14 -11.04 -1.09
CA ASP A 42 0.55 -12.34 -1.15
C ASP A 42 -0.38 -13.50 -1.55
N GLN A 43 -1.68 -13.25 -1.67
CA GLN A 43 -2.63 -14.25 -2.15
C GLN A 43 -2.42 -14.52 -3.65
N LYS A 44 -2.48 -15.81 -4.03
CA LYS A 44 -2.33 -16.23 -5.44
C LYS A 44 -3.35 -15.60 -6.39
N THR A 45 -4.54 -15.28 -5.88
CA THR A 45 -5.63 -14.69 -6.64
C THR A 45 -6.29 -13.59 -5.81
N ILE A 46 -6.38 -12.39 -6.39
CA ILE A 46 -7.01 -11.23 -5.76
C ILE A 46 -8.35 -10.98 -6.44
N ASN A 47 -9.45 -11.15 -5.70
CA ASN A 47 -10.81 -10.93 -6.21
C ASN A 47 -11.26 -9.46 -6.03
N GLN A 48 -12.49 -9.15 -6.43
CA GLN A 48 -12.99 -7.77 -6.37
C GLN A 48 -13.12 -7.25 -4.92
N ASP A 49 -13.58 -8.09 -3.99
CA ASP A 49 -13.72 -7.70 -2.57
C ASP A 49 -12.35 -7.43 -1.95
N ASP A 50 -11.32 -8.20 -2.32
CA ASP A 50 -9.94 -7.94 -1.90
C ASP A 50 -9.46 -6.59 -2.44
N ARG A 51 -9.71 -6.28 -3.72
CA ARG A 51 -9.36 -4.99 -4.33
C ARG A 51 -10.06 -3.83 -3.65
N ASP A 52 -11.33 -3.98 -3.33
CA ASP A 52 -12.12 -2.96 -2.65
C ASP A 52 -11.59 -2.74 -1.22
N SER A 53 -11.24 -3.80 -0.50
CA SER A 53 -10.60 -3.70 0.81
C SER A 53 -9.22 -3.05 0.73
N LEU A 54 -8.37 -3.46 -0.21
CA LEU A 54 -7.05 -2.89 -0.46
C LEU A 54 -7.14 -1.39 -0.74
N ARG A 55 -8.16 -0.95 -1.50
CA ARG A 55 -8.38 0.47 -1.79
C ARG A 55 -8.65 1.28 -0.53
N VAL A 56 -9.50 0.77 0.36
CA VAL A 56 -9.80 1.44 1.63
C VAL A 56 -8.55 1.50 2.51
N LEU A 57 -7.85 0.37 2.68
CA LEU A 57 -6.65 0.31 3.51
C LEU A 57 -5.53 1.22 2.97
N GLY A 58 -5.32 1.24 1.65
CA GLY A 58 -4.35 2.12 1.01
C GLY A 58 -4.67 3.61 1.22
N MET A 59 -5.94 3.98 1.21
CA MET A 59 -6.36 5.36 1.52
C MET A 59 -6.07 5.74 2.98
N LEU A 60 -6.24 4.81 3.93
CA LEU A 60 -5.91 5.05 5.34
C LEU A 60 -4.41 5.25 5.55
N VAL A 61 -3.58 4.47 4.85
CA VAL A 61 -2.12 4.62 4.86
C VAL A 61 -1.73 5.98 4.29
N TYR A 62 -2.23 6.32 3.10
CA TYR A 62 -1.98 7.62 2.47
C TYR A 62 -2.35 8.79 3.40
N ASP A 63 -3.57 8.77 3.96
CA ASP A 63 -4.06 9.83 4.84
C ASP A 63 -3.21 10.02 6.10
N TYR A 64 -2.54 8.96 6.58
CA TYR A 64 -1.64 9.03 7.72
C TYR A 64 -0.28 9.57 7.30
N GLU A 65 0.36 8.93 6.30
CA GLU A 65 1.70 9.29 5.83
C GLU A 65 1.76 10.72 5.28
N GLU A 66 0.71 11.21 4.61
CA GLU A 66 0.63 12.61 4.15
C GLU A 66 0.72 13.62 5.31
N LYS A 67 0.25 13.26 6.51
CA LYS A 67 0.27 14.13 7.69
C LYS A 67 1.53 13.98 8.53
N THR A 68 2.15 12.80 8.50
CA THR A 68 3.25 12.44 9.41
C THR A 68 4.61 12.42 8.73
N GLU A 69 4.66 12.12 7.44
CA GLU A 69 5.88 12.11 6.66
C GLU A 69 6.03 13.42 5.87
N GLN A 70 7.18 14.06 6.06
CA GLN A 70 7.63 15.07 5.11
C GLN A 70 8.26 14.34 3.94
N PHE A 71 7.56 14.27 2.81
CA PHE A 71 8.20 13.85 1.57
C PHE A 71 9.38 14.79 1.31
N PRO A 72 10.62 14.28 1.18
CA PRO A 72 11.73 15.13 0.83
C PRO A 72 11.44 15.71 -0.55
N GLU A 73 11.38 17.05 -0.62
CA GLU A 73 11.41 17.73 -1.91
C GLU A 73 12.79 17.50 -2.52
N LEU A 74 12.89 16.48 -3.38
CA LEU A 74 14.10 16.26 -4.16
C LEU A 74 14.16 17.34 -5.22
N THR A 75 15.28 18.05 -5.27
CA THR A 75 15.60 18.87 -6.43
C THR A 75 15.76 17.98 -7.66
N ASP A 76 15.53 18.52 -8.86
CA ASP A 76 15.71 17.78 -10.13
C ASP A 76 17.09 17.10 -10.21
N GLY A 77 18.13 17.73 -9.64
CA GLY A 77 19.48 17.18 -9.56
C GLY A 77 19.61 15.98 -8.63
N GLU A 78 18.94 15.97 -7.48
CA GLU A 78 18.95 14.85 -6.52
C GLU A 78 18.15 13.66 -7.05
N LEU A 79 17.05 13.91 -7.77
CA LEU A 79 16.29 12.87 -8.45
C LEU A 79 17.15 12.17 -9.52
N LEU A 80 17.83 12.93 -10.37
CA LEU A 80 18.72 12.37 -11.39
C LEU A 80 19.87 11.58 -10.77
N GLN A 81 20.49 12.09 -9.70
CA GLN A 81 21.56 11.37 -9.00
C GLN A 81 21.07 10.06 -8.39
N THR A 82 19.88 10.05 -7.79
CA THR A 82 19.27 8.85 -7.21
C THR A 82 18.97 7.80 -8.29
N LEU A 83 18.41 8.23 -9.43
CA LEU A 83 18.14 7.34 -10.57
C LEU A 83 19.43 6.76 -11.17
N MET A 84 20.47 7.59 -11.32
CA MET A 84 21.79 7.14 -11.79
C MET A 84 22.44 6.14 -10.84
N ALA A 85 22.33 6.37 -9.53
CA ALA A 85 22.85 5.47 -8.50
C ALA A 85 22.11 4.11 -8.51
N ASP A 86 20.78 4.12 -8.60
CA ASP A 86 19.99 2.88 -8.69
C ASP A 86 20.33 2.11 -9.98
N TYR A 87 20.44 2.79 -11.12
CA TYR A 87 20.82 2.16 -12.39
C TYR A 87 22.20 1.49 -12.30
N ARG A 88 23.20 2.17 -11.74
CA ARG A 88 24.55 1.63 -11.53
C ARG A 88 24.56 0.43 -10.56
N SER A 89 23.67 0.43 -9.57
CA SER A 89 23.51 -0.68 -8.61
C SER A 89 22.85 -1.93 -9.21
N LYS A 90 22.03 -1.75 -10.27
CA LYS A 90 21.41 -2.85 -11.03
C LYS A 90 22.37 -3.46 -12.02
N ASP A 91 23.21 -2.63 -12.65
CA ASP A 91 24.29 -3.07 -13.55
C ASP A 91 25.30 -3.99 -12.83
N THR A 92 25.70 -3.63 -11.60
CA THR A 92 26.62 -4.46 -10.79
C THR A 92 26.02 -5.76 -10.23
N ARG A 93 24.69 -5.95 -10.29
CA ARG A 93 24.02 -7.22 -9.95
C ARG A 93 23.93 -8.16 -11.15
N PHE A 94 23.94 -7.64 -12.38
CA PHE A 94 23.89 -8.43 -13.61
C PHE A 94 25.20 -9.22 -13.89
N PHE A 95 26.33 -8.75 -13.36
CA PHE A 95 27.66 -9.38 -13.53
C PHE A 95 28.07 -10.33 -12.39
N ARG A 96 27.18 -10.64 -11.44
CA ARG A 96 27.49 -11.55 -10.33
C ARG A 96 26.88 -12.95 -10.47
N ASP A 97 26.01 -13.15 -11.46
CA ASP A 97 25.34 -14.42 -11.75
C ASP A 97 25.84 -15.10 -13.05
N PHE A 98 27.08 -14.79 -13.47
CA PHE A 98 27.81 -15.53 -14.51
C PHE A 98 29.22 -15.91 -14.05
#